data_AF-A0A4P1JVF5-F1
#
_entry.id   AF-A0A4P1JVF5-F1
#
_cell.length_a   1.000
_cell.length_b   1.000
_cell.length_c   1.000
_cell.angle_alpha   90.00
_cell.angle_beta   90.00
_cell.angle_gamma   90.00
#
_symmetry.space_group_name_H-M   'P 1'
#
loop_
_entity.id
_entity.type
_entity.pdbx_description
1 polymer ?
#
loop_
_entity_poly.entity_id
_entity_poly.type
_entity_poly.pdbx_seq_one_letter_code
_entity_poly.pdbx_strand_id
1 'polypeptide(L)'
;MLLVAFTAVLALVQGQAQAQPPAPAPRLVSYDEAVRCAGLTQAASELEGGESRYGRELYDAALYWSLAAMQAATTAGRNPTAAENDQTRARLQSVRRLSAGDAEARSALQRCRKAAPRLG
;
A
#
# COMPACT_ATOMS: atom_id res chain seq x y z
N MET A 1 -55.72 19.32 41.43
CA MET A 1 -56.45 18.53 40.42
C MET A 1 -56.08 19.07 39.05
N LEU A 2 -55.67 18.16 38.16
CA LEU A 2 -55.28 18.32 36.74
C LEU A 2 -54.25 19.41 36.36
N LEU A 3 -53.08 18.95 35.91
CA LEU A 3 -52.67 19.13 34.51
C LEU A 3 -51.59 18.10 34.15
N VAL A 4 -51.99 17.15 33.31
CA VAL A 4 -51.13 16.22 32.58
C VAL A 4 -50.70 16.93 31.29
N ALA A 5 -49.40 16.85 30.94
CA ALA A 5 -48.85 16.70 29.58
C ALA A 5 -47.50 17.43 29.45
N PHE A 6 -46.40 16.68 29.53
CA PHE A 6 -45.17 17.05 28.82
C PHE A 6 -44.68 15.82 28.07
N THR A 7 -45.37 15.55 26.96
CA THR A 7 -44.92 14.65 25.91
C THR A 7 -43.96 15.38 24.97
N ALA A 8 -42.84 14.71 24.68
CA ALA A 8 -42.13 14.73 23.42
C ALA A 8 -41.36 16.00 23.00
N VAL A 9 -40.11 16.15 23.46
CA VAL A 9 -39.02 16.62 22.58
C VAL A 9 -37.67 16.03 23.02
N LEU A 10 -37.43 14.73 22.78
CA LEU A 10 -36.10 14.10 22.96
C LEU A 10 -35.58 13.43 21.67
N ALA A 11 -36.17 13.74 20.51
CA ALA A 11 -35.98 12.96 19.29
C ALA A 11 -35.30 13.70 18.12
N LEU A 12 -34.51 14.75 18.33
CA LEU A 12 -33.91 15.51 17.22
C LEU A 12 -32.38 15.68 17.23
N VAL A 13 -31.65 15.07 18.17
CA VAL A 13 -30.17 15.18 18.21
C VAL A 13 -29.42 14.08 17.45
N GLN A 14 -30.09 13.11 16.84
CA GLN A 14 -29.42 11.98 16.16
C GLN A 14 -29.26 12.15 14.63
N GLY A 15 -29.57 13.31 14.06
CA GLY A 15 -29.82 13.47 12.63
C GLY A 15 -28.70 14.10 11.77
N GLN A 16 -27.47 14.23 12.26
CA GLN A 16 -26.39 14.85 11.47
C GLN A 16 -25.14 13.97 11.40
N ALA A 17 -25.31 12.75 10.88
CA ALA A 17 -24.21 12.08 10.20
C ALA A 17 -23.89 12.92 8.96
N GLN A 18 -22.92 13.82 9.09
CA GLN A 18 -22.36 14.51 7.94
C GLN A 18 -21.86 13.43 6.98
N ALA A 19 -22.47 13.35 5.81
CA ALA A 19 -21.97 12.52 4.73
C ALA A 19 -20.60 13.07 4.37
N GLN A 20 -19.54 12.49 4.94
CA GLN A 20 -18.18 12.71 4.47
C GLN A 20 -18.22 12.45 2.96
N PRO A 21 -17.76 13.39 2.11
CA PRO A 21 -17.62 13.10 0.69
C PRO A 21 -16.81 11.81 0.57
N PRO A 22 -17.20 10.87 -0.33
CA PRO A 22 -16.50 9.61 -0.45
C PRO A 22 -15.02 9.91 -0.62
N ALA A 23 -14.20 9.33 0.27
CA ALA A 23 -12.76 9.45 0.15
C ALA A 23 -12.39 9.13 -1.30
N PRO A 24 -11.57 9.95 -1.97
CA PRO A 24 -11.23 9.72 -3.36
C PRO A 24 -10.81 8.26 -3.51
N ALA A 25 -11.46 7.55 -4.44
CA ALA A 25 -11.21 6.14 -4.65
C ALA A 25 -9.69 5.96 -4.74
N PRO A 26 -9.09 5.07 -3.92
CA PRO A 26 -7.66 4.87 -3.94
C PRO A 26 -7.28 4.62 -5.39
N ARG A 27 -6.34 5.42 -5.91
CA ARG A 27 -5.87 5.26 -7.27
C ARG A 27 -5.31 3.84 -7.35
N LEU A 28 -6.07 2.93 -7.95
CA LEU A 28 -5.71 1.52 -7.98
C LEU A 28 -4.43 1.42 -8.79
N VAL A 29 -3.33 1.14 -8.11
CA VAL A 29 -2.03 0.95 -8.73
C VAL A 29 -2.16 -0.25 -9.67
N SER A 30 -1.62 -0.16 -10.89
CA SER A 30 -1.72 -1.29 -11.81
C SER A 30 -0.96 -2.49 -11.24
N TYR A 31 -1.38 -3.70 -11.59
CA TYR A 31 -0.70 -4.92 -11.15
C TYR A 31 0.80 -4.90 -11.50
N ASP A 32 1.15 -4.49 -12.73
CA ASP A 32 2.54 -4.44 -13.19
C ASP A 32 3.37 -3.40 -12.42
N GLU A 33 2.77 -2.26 -12.08
CA GLU A 33 3.43 -1.25 -11.25
C GLU A 33 3.66 -1.77 -9.83
N ALA A 34 2.66 -2.42 -9.23
CA ALA A 34 2.76 -2.98 -7.89
C ALA A 34 3.83 -4.08 -7.81
N VAL A 35 3.86 -5.00 -8.78
CA VAL A 35 4.90 -6.05 -8.88
C VAL A 35 6.29 -5.45 -9.05
N ARG A 36 6.43 -4.44 -9.92
CA ARG A 36 7.72 -3.76 -10.12
C ARG A 36 8.19 -3.07 -8.84
N CYS A 37 7.30 -2.36 -8.16
CA CYS A 37 7.66 -1.70 -6.91
C CYS A 37 7.98 -2.71 -5.80
N ALA A 38 7.22 -3.80 -5.68
CA ALA A 38 7.49 -4.88 -4.73
C ALA A 38 8.90 -5.45 -4.94
N GLY A 39 9.25 -5.79 -6.19
CA GLY A 39 10.57 -6.31 -6.53
C GLY A 39 11.70 -5.33 -6.19
N LEU A 40 11.56 -4.05 -6.53
CA LEU A 40 12.56 -3.02 -6.25
C LEU A 40 12.79 -2.81 -4.76
N THR A 41 11.71 -2.66 -3.98
CA THR A 41 11.82 -2.37 -2.54
C THR A 41 12.27 -3.60 -1.75
N GLN A 42 11.82 -4.81 -2.11
CA GLN A 42 12.33 -6.05 -1.50
C GLN A 42 13.84 -6.22 -1.77
N ALA A 43 14.26 -6.08 -3.03
CA ALA A 43 15.68 -6.19 -3.39
C ALA A 43 16.53 -5.14 -2.67
N ALA A 44 16.04 -3.90 -2.57
CA ALA A 44 16.75 -2.85 -1.86
C ALA A 44 16.84 -3.11 -0.35
N SER A 45 15.76 -3.58 0.28
CA SER A 45 15.75 -3.94 1.69
C SER A 45 16.73 -5.08 1.98
N GLU A 46 16.79 -6.08 1.12
CA GLU A 46 17.73 -7.21 1.22
C GLU A 46 19.18 -6.77 1.08
N LEU A 47 19.48 -5.91 0.10
CA LEU A 47 20.84 -5.41 -0.15
C LEU A 47 21.32 -4.44 0.93
N GLU A 48 20.40 -3.73 1.59
CA GLU A 48 20.74 -2.78 2.65
C GLU A 48 20.91 -3.45 4.02
N GLY A 49 20.10 -4.48 4.33
CA GLY A 49 20.21 -5.26 5.58
C GLY A 49 19.21 -4.90 6.68
N GLY A 50 18.46 -3.80 6.57
CA GLY A 50 17.28 -3.49 7.38
C GLY A 50 17.54 -2.82 8.73
N GLU A 51 18.78 -2.79 9.23
CA GLU A 51 19.11 -2.28 10.57
C GLU A 51 19.10 -0.75 10.66
N SER A 52 19.43 -0.06 9.57
CA SER A 52 19.41 1.40 9.54
C SER A 52 17.98 1.93 9.48
N ARG A 53 17.80 3.23 9.77
CA ARG A 53 16.52 3.90 9.53
C ARG A 53 16.08 3.76 8.07
N TYR A 54 17.04 3.87 7.15
CA TYR A 54 16.77 3.71 5.73
C TYR A 54 16.36 2.28 5.39
N GLY A 55 17.01 1.29 6.02
CA GLY A 55 16.65 -0.12 5.94
C GLY A 55 15.21 -0.42 6.36
N ARG A 56 14.79 0.12 7.50
CA ARG A 56 13.40 -0.01 7.98
C ARG A 56 12.40 0.62 6.99
N GLU A 57 12.70 1.80 6.45
CA GLU A 57 11.85 2.42 5.43
C GLU A 57 11.76 1.58 4.15
N LEU A 58 12.84 0.89 3.76
CA LEU A 58 12.81 -0.03 2.63
C LEU A 58 12.01 -1.30 2.93
N TYR A 59 12.11 -1.82 4.15
CA TYR A 59 11.33 -2.98 4.62
C TYR A 59 9.84 -2.68 4.63
N ASP A 60 9.43 -1.54 5.19
CA ASP A 60 8.03 -1.09 5.18
C ASP A 60 7.48 -0.97 3.76
N ALA A 61 8.27 -0.36 2.87
CA ALA A 61 7.89 -0.24 1.47
C ALA A 61 7.79 -1.61 0.79
N ALA A 62 8.68 -2.55 1.09
CA ALA A 62 8.64 -3.92 0.60
C ALA A 62 7.38 -4.67 1.05
N LEU A 63 7.01 -4.52 2.33
CA LEU A 63 5.79 -5.12 2.87
C LEU A 63 4.56 -4.53 2.19
N TYR A 64 4.44 -3.19 2.16
CA TYR A 64 3.34 -2.50 1.50
C TYR A 64 3.15 -2.94 0.04
N TRP A 65 4.22 -2.90 -0.76
CA TRP A 65 4.11 -3.21 -2.18
C TRP A 65 3.84 -4.68 -2.45
N SER A 66 4.31 -5.59 -1.60
CA SER A 66 3.97 -7.02 -1.73
C SER A 66 2.48 -7.28 -1.55
N LEU A 67 1.87 -6.65 -0.54
CA LEU A 67 0.43 -6.72 -0.29
C LEU A 67 -0.37 -6.03 -1.40
N ALA A 68 0.07 -4.85 -1.84
CA ALA A 68 -0.55 -4.13 -2.95
C ALA A 68 -0.53 -4.95 -4.25
N ALA A 69 0.57 -5.67 -4.52
CA ALA A 69 0.67 -6.55 -5.69
C ALA A 69 -0.32 -7.72 -5.62
N MET A 70 -0.47 -8.35 -4.45
CA MET A 70 -1.44 -9.44 -4.26
C MET A 70 -2.89 -8.95 -4.33
N GLN A 71 -3.18 -7.77 -3.79
CA GLN A 71 -4.50 -7.15 -3.92
C GLN A 71 -4.81 -6.81 -5.39
N ALA A 72 -3.87 -6.19 -6.10
CA ALA A 72 -4.01 -5.89 -7.52
C ALA A 72 -4.17 -7.17 -8.37
N ALA A 73 -3.47 -8.25 -8.02
CA ALA A 73 -3.63 -9.55 -8.66
C ALA A 73 -5.05 -10.08 -8.51
N THR A 74 -5.58 -10.02 -7.29
CA THR A 74 -6.94 -10.48 -6.95
C THR A 74 -7.98 -9.68 -7.73
N THR A 75 -7.87 -8.35 -7.74
CA THR A 75 -8.76 -7.47 -8.52
C THR A 75 -8.66 -7.72 -10.02
N ALA A 76 -7.48 -8.11 -10.52
CA ALA A 76 -7.25 -8.46 -11.91
C ALA A 76 -7.63 -9.92 -12.26
N GLY A 77 -8.17 -10.70 -11.32
CA GLY A 77 -8.52 -12.12 -11.54
C GLY A 77 -7.31 -13.02 -11.80
N ARG A 78 -6.10 -12.63 -11.39
CA ARG A 78 -4.89 -13.42 -11.58
C ARG A 78 -4.79 -14.55 -10.54
N ASN A 79 -4.16 -15.65 -10.96
CA ASN A 79 -3.84 -16.75 -10.05
C ASN A 79 -2.83 -16.29 -8.96
N PRO A 80 -3.07 -16.56 -7.67
CA PRO A 80 -2.19 -16.11 -6.58
C PRO A 80 -0.75 -16.63 -6.69
N THR A 81 -0.57 -17.91 -7.00
CA THR A 81 0.77 -18.51 -7.19
C THR A 81 1.52 -17.86 -8.36
N ALA A 82 0.82 -17.52 -9.44
CA ALA A 82 1.42 -16.77 -10.54
C ALA A 82 1.89 -15.37 -10.09
N ALA A 83 1.12 -14.70 -9.22
CA ALA A 83 1.46 -13.38 -8.70
C ALA A 83 2.65 -13.39 -7.73
N GLU A 84 2.75 -14.40 -6.87
CA GLU A 84 3.94 -14.61 -6.02
C GLU A 84 5.20 -14.88 -6.87
N ASN A 85 5.05 -15.67 -7.94
CA ASN A 85 6.14 -15.94 -8.87
C ASN A 85 6.58 -14.68 -9.64
N ASP A 86 5.64 -13.81 -10.03
CA ASP A 86 5.93 -12.52 -10.65
C ASP A 86 6.75 -11.61 -9.71
N GLN A 87 6.33 -11.50 -8.44
CA GLN A 87 7.07 -10.76 -7.42
C GLN A 87 8.48 -11.33 -7.20
N THR A 88 8.60 -12.66 -7.13
CA THR A 88 9.91 -13.33 -6.99
C THR A 88 10.83 -13.00 -8.16
N ARG A 89 10.32 -13.08 -9.41
CA ARG A 89 11.09 -12.69 -10.60
C ARG A 89 11.51 -11.22 -10.55
N ALA A 90 10.59 -10.33 -10.18
CA ALA A 90 10.85 -8.90 -10.07
C ALA A 90 11.92 -8.60 -9.01
N ARG A 91 11.89 -9.28 -7.86
CA ARG A 91 12.93 -9.19 -6.82
C ARG A 91 14.30 -9.60 -7.36
N LEU A 92 14.40 -10.79 -7.95
CA LEU A 92 15.67 -11.32 -8.47
C LEU A 92 16.26 -10.41 -9.57
N GLN A 93 15.42 -9.89 -10.47
CA GLN A 93 15.85 -8.92 -11.47
C GLN A 93 16.33 -7.61 -10.82
N SER A 94 15.59 -7.12 -9.83
CA SER A 94 15.92 -5.87 -9.13
C SER A 94 17.22 -5.99 -8.33
N VAL A 95 17.50 -7.12 -7.69
CA VAL A 95 18.79 -7.40 -7.04
C VAL A 95 19.92 -7.22 -8.05
N ARG A 96 19.84 -7.88 -9.22
CA ARG A 96 20.87 -7.76 -10.26
C ARG A 96 21.08 -6.31 -10.71
N ARG A 97 20.00 -5.59 -11.00
CA ARG A 97 20.06 -4.19 -11.47
C ARG A 97 20.64 -3.25 -10.40
N LEU A 98 20.16 -3.35 -9.17
CA LEU A 98 20.60 -2.49 -8.07
C LEU A 98 22.06 -2.75 -7.69
N SER A 99 22.49 -4.02 -7.66
CA SER A 99 23.89 -4.40 -7.45
C SER A 99 24.81 -3.93 -8.58
N ALA A 100 24.32 -3.92 -9.82
CA ALA A 100 25.05 -3.35 -10.97
C ALA A 100 25.06 -1.81 -10.99
N GLY A 101 24.41 -1.16 -10.03
CA GLY A 101 24.36 0.29 -9.92
C GLY A 101 23.48 0.99 -10.96
N ASP A 102 22.54 0.28 -11.56
CA ASP A 102 21.61 0.80 -12.58
C ASP A 102 20.87 2.05 -12.07
N ALA A 103 21.10 3.17 -12.76
CA ALA A 103 20.57 4.48 -12.37
C ALA A 103 19.04 4.55 -12.51
N GLU A 104 18.46 3.86 -13.49
CA GLU A 104 17.02 3.83 -13.71
C GLU A 104 16.33 3.02 -12.60
N ALA A 105 16.89 1.86 -12.25
CA ALA A 105 16.40 1.03 -11.14
C ALA A 105 16.43 1.79 -9.81
N ARG A 106 17.52 2.52 -9.54
CA ARG A 106 17.64 3.39 -8.35
C ARG A 106 16.59 4.50 -8.37
N SER A 107 16.41 5.17 -9.50
CA SER A 107 15.40 6.22 -9.66
C SER A 107 13.97 5.68 -9.45
N ALA A 108 13.66 4.50 -10.00
CA ALA A 108 12.40 3.82 -9.81
C ALA A 108 12.16 3.41 -8.35
N LEU A 109 13.19 2.88 -7.67
CA LEU A 109 13.15 2.55 -6.25
C LEU A 109 12.78 3.78 -5.40
N GLN A 110 13.38 4.94 -5.68
CA GLN A 110 13.05 6.17 -4.95
C GLN A 110 11.58 6.57 -5.11
N ARG A 111 11.00 6.38 -6.30
CA ARG A 111 9.58 6.63 -6.55
C ARG A 111 8.70 5.65 -5.76
N CYS A 112 8.99 4.35 -5.84
CA CYS A 112 8.25 3.32 -5.12
C CYS A 112 8.31 3.52 -3.59
N ARG A 113 9.48 3.87 -3.04
CA ARG A 113 9.61 4.15 -1.59
C ARG A 113 8.79 5.37 -1.17
N LYS A 114 8.81 6.46 -1.97
CA LYS A 114 8.04 7.67 -1.66
C LYS A 114 6.53 7.48 -1.76
N ALA A 115 6.08 6.56 -2.61
CA ALA A 115 4.67 6.25 -2.80
C ALA A 115 4.13 5.26 -1.75
N ALA A 116 5.01 4.50 -1.07
CA ALA A 116 4.62 3.65 0.03
C ALA A 116 4.40 4.46 1.32
N PRO A 117 3.36 4.14 2.12
CA PRO A 117 3.23 4.67 3.47
C PRO A 117 4.35 4.15 4.37
N ARG A 118 4.70 4.92 5.41
CA ARG A 118 5.55 4.45 6.52
C ARG A 118 4.70 3.66 7.51
N LEU A 119 5.18 2.50 7.94
CA LEU A 119 4.40 1.59 8.78
C LEU A 119 4.83 1.62 10.26
N GLY A 120 6.03 2.09 10.59
CA GLY A 120 6.45 2.36 11.97
C GLY A 120 7.95 2.39 12.19
#